data_AF-R5HY56-F1
#
_entry.id   AF-R5HY56-F1
#
_cell.length_a   1.000
_cell.length_b   1.000
_cell.length_c   1.000
_cell.angle_alpha   90.00
_cell.angle_beta   90.00
_cell.angle_gamma   90.00
#
_symmetry.space_group_name_H-M   'P 1'
#
loop_
_entity.id
_entity.type
_entity.pdbx_description
1 polymer ?
#
loop_
_entity_poly.entity_id
_entity_poly.type
_entity_poly.pdbx_seq_one_letter_code
_entity_poly.pdbx_strand_id
1 'polypeptide(L)'
;MDWDFIIQCILAVGLSAALLALLDARLKLREEKRKTSMFYSISKDLEGDTWKQKDVIEEQSGTIVEQKSTIREQEGTIMVQNNTILEQKHEIESLETDLEESRTMARMLLQRGSENAELTAFTEKLLMLADETANIYYESASSPVNMSRRIIAVLRTELADNSILPQINSLIEASYPGFTESLYSEFPWMTQDDRLLVSLMCCGVSPNAVSVILDTDLNRLNKWKTRLGRQMGLPVRLSKYLKDRLSSYRTRPSSRIPVLPQ
;
A
#
# COMPACT_ATOMS: atom_id res chain seq x y z
N MET A 1 121.77 -29.86 -4.29
CA MET A 1 120.34 -29.51 -4.24
C MET A 1 120.30 -28.08 -3.75
N ASP A 2 119.90 -27.17 -4.63
CA ASP A 2 120.02 -25.74 -4.39
C ASP A 2 118.84 -25.28 -3.52
N TRP A 3 119.14 -24.79 -2.33
CA TRP A 3 118.16 -24.33 -1.34
C TRP A 3 117.21 -23.25 -1.89
N ASP A 4 117.68 -22.46 -2.86
CA ASP A 4 116.88 -21.44 -3.55
C ASP A 4 115.70 -22.02 -4.33
N PHE A 5 115.87 -23.21 -4.94
CA PHE A 5 114.78 -23.88 -5.66
C PHE A 5 113.66 -24.34 -4.71
N ILE A 6 114.04 -24.88 -3.55
CA ILE A 6 113.09 -25.32 -2.52
C ILE A 6 112.30 -24.12 -1.96
N ILE A 7 112.99 -23.01 -1.69
CA ILE A 7 112.37 -21.77 -1.21
C ILE A 7 111.40 -21.20 -2.26
N GLN A 8 111.79 -21.18 -3.54
CA GLN A 8 110.92 -20.74 -4.63
C GLN A 8 109.67 -21.62 -4.78
N CYS A 9 109.79 -22.94 -4.65
CA CYS A 9 108.64 -23.85 -4.68
C CYS A 9 107.66 -23.60 -3.52
N ILE A 10 108.16 -23.41 -2.30
CA ILE A 10 107.32 -23.12 -1.12
C ILE A 10 106.59 -21.80 -1.29
N LEU A 11 107.27 -20.76 -1.77
CA LEU A 11 106.66 -19.46 -2.06
C LEU A 11 105.61 -19.56 -3.17
N ALA A 12 105.88 -20.30 -4.25
CA ALA A 12 104.93 -20.50 -5.35
C ALA A 12 103.66 -21.23 -4.89
N VAL A 13 103.80 -22.28 -4.06
CA VAL A 13 102.66 -23.02 -3.50
C VAL A 13 101.88 -22.15 -2.52
N GLY A 14 102.56 -21.39 -1.65
CA GLY A 14 101.91 -20.45 -0.73
C GLY A 14 101.14 -19.34 -1.46
N LEU A 15 101.70 -18.81 -2.54
CA LEU A 15 101.08 -17.75 -3.35
C LEU A 15 99.90 -18.29 -4.17
N SER A 16 100.00 -19.52 -4.70
CA SER A 16 98.88 -20.23 -5.34
C SER A 16 97.72 -20.49 -4.38
N ALA A 17 98.01 -20.97 -3.17
CA ALA A 17 97.00 -21.18 -2.13
C ALA A 17 96.32 -19.85 -1.71
N ALA A 18 97.10 -18.77 -1.57
CA ALA A 18 96.56 -17.45 -1.28
C ALA A 18 95.67 -16.90 -2.41
N LEU A 19 96.06 -17.10 -3.67
CA LEU A 19 95.25 -16.71 -4.84
C LEU A 19 93.94 -17.51 -4.91
N LEU A 20 93.98 -18.82 -4.64
CA LEU A 20 92.78 -19.67 -4.58
C LEU A 20 91.84 -19.23 -3.45
N ALA A 21 92.37 -18.90 -2.27
CA ALA A 21 91.58 -18.38 -1.15
C ALA A 21 90.93 -17.03 -1.46
N LEU A 22 91.66 -16.13 -2.14
CA LEU A 22 91.12 -14.84 -2.61
C LEU A 22 90.03 -15.00 -3.66
N LEU A 23 90.18 -15.97 -4.57
CA LEU A 23 89.16 -16.31 -5.57
C LEU A 23 87.89 -16.87 -4.91
N ASP A 24 88.03 -17.79 -3.96
CA ASP A 24 86.89 -18.35 -3.21
C ASP A 24 86.15 -17.28 -2.41
N ALA A 25 86.88 -16.40 -1.72
CA ALA A 25 86.31 -15.26 -1.01
C ALA A 25 85.55 -14.30 -1.94
N ARG A 26 86.08 -14.04 -3.16
CA ARG A 26 85.39 -13.22 -4.17
C ARG A 26 84.14 -13.87 -4.74
N LEU A 27 84.14 -15.19 -4.92
CA LEU A 27 82.97 -15.94 -5.37
C LEU A 27 81.86 -15.89 -4.32
N LYS A 28 82.20 -16.15 -3.05
CA LYS A 28 81.26 -16.03 -1.91
C LYS A 28 80.70 -14.61 -1.79
N LEU A 29 81.53 -13.58 -1.90
CA LEU A 29 81.09 -12.18 -1.89
C LEU A 29 80.15 -11.84 -3.07
N ARG A 30 80.36 -12.41 -4.25
CA ARG A 30 79.45 -12.21 -5.40
C ARG A 30 78.12 -12.90 -5.18
N GLU A 31 78.12 -14.08 -4.59
CA GLU A 31 76.90 -14.83 -4.30
C GLU A 31 76.05 -14.10 -3.25
N GLU A 32 76.66 -13.65 -2.16
CA GLU A 32 75.97 -12.87 -1.13
C GLU A 32 75.42 -11.55 -1.69
N LYS A 33 76.17 -10.84 -2.54
CA LYS A 33 75.65 -9.64 -3.23
C LYS A 33 74.44 -9.93 -4.12
N ARG A 34 74.42 -11.07 -4.79
CA ARG A 34 73.25 -11.49 -5.60
C ARG A 34 72.05 -11.79 -4.71
N LYS A 35 72.23 -12.50 -3.58
CA LYS A 35 71.17 -12.75 -2.60
C LYS A 35 70.62 -11.43 -2.06
N THR A 36 71.47 -10.50 -1.62
CA THR A 36 71.02 -9.19 -1.11
C THR A 36 70.30 -8.36 -2.17
N SER A 37 70.76 -8.41 -3.43
CA SER A 37 70.09 -7.72 -4.53
C SER A 37 68.71 -8.32 -4.81
N MET A 38 68.58 -9.64 -4.74
CA MET A 38 67.31 -10.35 -4.93
C MET A 38 66.35 -10.09 -3.77
N PHE A 39 66.83 -10.10 -2.52
CA PHE A 39 66.02 -9.72 -1.36
C PHE A 39 65.55 -8.26 -1.45
N TYR A 40 66.41 -7.36 -1.93
CA TYR A 40 66.02 -5.97 -2.13
C TYR A 40 64.93 -5.82 -3.20
N SER A 41 65.04 -6.51 -4.34
CA SER A 41 63.99 -6.44 -5.38
C SER A 41 62.67 -7.04 -4.87
N ILE A 42 62.72 -8.21 -4.22
CA ILE A 42 61.52 -8.84 -3.64
C ILE A 42 60.87 -7.93 -2.59
N SER A 43 61.66 -7.31 -1.71
CA SER A 43 61.14 -6.39 -0.69
C SER A 43 60.46 -5.18 -1.33
N LYS A 44 61.05 -4.62 -2.38
CA LYS A 44 60.49 -3.48 -3.10
C LYS A 44 59.19 -3.85 -3.83
N ASP A 45 59.16 -5.01 -4.47
CA ASP A 45 57.96 -5.49 -5.17
C ASP A 45 56.83 -5.77 -4.16
N LEU A 46 57.16 -6.39 -3.02
CA LEU A 46 56.21 -6.66 -1.94
C LEU A 46 55.64 -5.38 -1.33
N GLU A 47 56.48 -4.36 -1.12
CA GLU A 47 56.05 -3.04 -0.67
C GLU A 47 55.10 -2.39 -1.69
N GLY A 48 55.46 -2.44 -2.98
CA GLY A 48 54.62 -1.92 -4.06
C GLY A 48 53.25 -2.60 -4.15
N ASP A 49 53.21 -3.92 -3.99
CA ASP A 49 51.96 -4.69 -4.00
C ASP A 49 51.12 -4.42 -2.74
N THR A 50 51.77 -4.18 -1.59
CA THR A 50 51.11 -3.77 -0.34
C THR A 50 50.40 -2.42 -0.51
N TRP A 51 51.07 -1.44 -1.13
CA TRP A 51 50.47 -0.14 -1.40
C TRP A 51 49.28 -0.23 -2.36
N LYS A 52 49.40 -1.02 -3.44
CA LYS A 52 48.27 -1.25 -4.36
C LYS A 52 47.07 -1.91 -3.66
N GLN A 53 47.32 -2.91 -2.81
CA GLN A 53 46.24 -3.54 -2.04
C GLN A 53 45.59 -2.54 -1.09
N LYS A 54 46.38 -1.68 -0.44
CA LYS A 54 45.86 -0.65 0.44
C LYS A 54 44.94 0.34 -0.29
N ASP A 55 45.36 0.82 -1.46
CA ASP A 55 44.54 1.74 -2.27
C ASP A 55 43.21 1.11 -2.67
N VAL A 56 43.22 -0.17 -3.08
CA VAL A 56 41.99 -0.93 -3.40
C VAL A 56 41.09 -1.07 -2.18
N ILE A 57 41.65 -1.34 -1.00
CA ILE A 57 40.86 -1.44 0.24
C ILE A 57 40.24 -0.10 0.61
N GLU A 58 40.96 1.01 0.45
CA GLU A 58 40.44 2.35 0.72
C GLU A 58 39.30 2.71 -0.24
N GLU A 59 39.43 2.41 -1.54
CA GLU A 59 38.37 2.60 -2.53
C GLU A 59 37.13 1.74 -2.22
N GLN A 60 37.34 0.45 -1.92
CA GLN A 60 36.26 -0.45 -1.51
C GLN A 60 35.59 0.02 -0.22
N SER A 61 36.35 0.54 0.75
CA SER A 61 35.80 1.08 1.99
C SER A 61 34.91 2.30 1.70
N GLY A 62 35.34 3.19 0.81
CA GLY A 62 34.55 4.34 0.36
C GLY A 62 33.21 3.91 -0.27
N THR A 63 33.26 2.96 -1.20
CA THR A 63 32.04 2.44 -1.86
C THR A 63 31.09 1.72 -0.89
N ILE A 64 31.62 0.98 0.09
CA ILE A 64 30.81 0.34 1.14
C ILE A 64 30.11 1.40 2.01
N VAL A 65 30.79 2.50 2.35
CA VAL A 65 30.20 3.59 3.12
C VAL A 65 29.06 4.25 2.34
N GLU A 66 29.27 4.50 1.05
CA GLU A 66 28.24 5.07 0.18
C GLU A 66 27.04 4.13 0.05
N GLN A 67 27.26 2.84 -0.25
CA GLN A 67 26.20 1.83 -0.29
C GLN A 67 25.44 1.73 1.03
N LYS A 68 26.13 1.81 2.17
CA LYS A 68 25.47 1.79 3.48
C LYS A 68 24.59 3.02 3.71
N SER A 69 24.99 4.18 3.17
CA SER A 69 24.17 5.39 3.24
C SER A 69 22.91 5.26 2.40
N THR A 70 23.00 4.71 1.18
CA THR A 70 21.84 4.52 0.30
C THR A 70 20.90 3.44 0.83
N ILE A 71 21.42 2.35 1.39
CA ILE A 71 20.60 1.33 2.08
C ILE A 71 19.79 1.96 3.22
N ARG A 72 20.41 2.83 4.04
CA ARG A 72 19.70 3.49 5.14
C ARG A 72 18.57 4.41 4.65
N GLU A 73 18.78 5.11 3.55
CA GLU A 73 17.75 5.95 2.93
C GLU A 73 16.59 5.10 2.37
N GLN A 74 16.92 3.98 1.72
CA GLN A 74 15.94 3.01 1.25
C GLN A 74 15.12 2.41 2.39
N GLU A 75 15.76 2.03 3.51
CA GLU A 75 15.08 1.54 4.71
C GLU A 75 14.07 2.57 5.25
N GLY A 76 14.45 3.85 5.29
CA GLY A 76 13.54 4.94 5.67
C GLY A 76 12.32 5.05 4.75
N THR A 77 12.55 4.93 3.44
CA THR A 77 11.47 4.97 2.44
C THR A 77 10.53 3.77 2.56
N ILE A 78 11.07 2.56 2.75
CA ILE A 78 10.30 1.33 2.96
C ILE A 78 9.42 1.45 4.22
N MET A 79 9.95 2.03 5.30
CA MET A 79 9.17 2.25 6.52
C MET A 79 7.96 3.15 6.29
N VAL A 80 8.14 4.28 5.58
CA VAL A 80 7.03 5.19 5.25
C VAL A 80 5.99 4.48 4.38
N GLN A 81 6.43 3.73 3.36
CA GLN A 81 5.53 2.98 2.48
C GLN A 81 4.74 1.91 3.25
N ASN A 82 5.38 1.18 4.16
CA ASN A 82 4.71 0.17 5.00
C ASN A 82 3.61 0.78 5.86
N ASN A 83 3.85 1.95 6.46
CA ASN A 83 2.81 2.66 7.24
C ASN A 83 1.62 3.03 6.35
N THR A 84 1.86 3.60 5.17
CA THR A 84 0.79 3.93 4.21
C THR A 84 0.00 2.71 3.77
N ILE A 85 0.66 1.58 3.51
CA ILE A 85 0.00 0.32 3.14
C ILE A 85 -0.92 -0.18 4.28
N LEU A 86 -0.47 -0.09 5.54
CA LEU A 86 -1.29 -0.47 6.69
C LEU A 86 -2.54 0.42 6.84
N GLU A 87 -2.39 1.73 6.66
CA GLU A 87 -3.52 2.67 6.67
C GLU A 87 -4.53 2.35 5.56
N GLN A 88 -4.04 2.15 4.33
CA GLN A 88 -4.88 1.78 3.18
C GLN A 88 -5.58 0.43 3.40
N LYS A 89 -4.90 -0.55 3.98
CA LYS A 89 -5.48 -1.86 4.30
C LYS A 89 -6.67 -1.71 5.26
N HIS A 90 -6.53 -0.92 6.32
CA HIS A 90 -7.62 -0.67 7.25
C HIS A 90 -8.79 0.08 6.61
N GLU A 91 -8.51 0.99 5.68
CA GLU A 91 -9.55 1.68 4.90
C GLU A 91 -10.33 0.69 4.00
N ILE A 92 -9.64 -0.19 3.29
CA ILE A 92 -10.24 -1.24 2.44
C ILE A 92 -11.13 -2.16 3.29
N GLU A 93 -10.63 -2.67 4.42
CA GLU A 93 -11.42 -3.52 5.33
C GLU A 93 -12.70 -2.80 5.80
N SER A 94 -12.61 -1.49 6.09
CA SER A 94 -13.79 -0.69 6.44
C SER A 94 -14.78 -0.59 5.28
N LEU A 95 -14.31 -0.34 4.07
CA LEU A 95 -15.17 -0.22 2.88
C LEU A 95 -15.85 -1.55 2.52
N GLU A 96 -15.14 -2.67 2.63
CA GLU A 96 -15.70 -4.00 2.40
C GLU A 96 -16.83 -4.31 3.38
N THR A 97 -16.66 -3.98 4.66
CA THR A 97 -17.72 -4.17 5.65
C THR A 97 -18.95 -3.30 5.35
N ASP A 98 -18.76 -2.04 4.95
CA ASP A 98 -19.86 -1.15 4.57
C ASP A 98 -20.59 -1.66 3.31
N LEU A 99 -19.86 -2.21 2.35
CA LEU A 99 -20.42 -2.81 1.14
C LEU A 99 -21.25 -4.04 1.46
N GLU A 100 -20.77 -4.93 2.33
CA GLU A 100 -21.54 -6.11 2.72
C GLU A 100 -22.80 -5.70 3.50
N GLU A 101 -22.72 -4.70 4.38
CA GLU A 101 -23.91 -4.16 5.05
C GLU A 101 -24.92 -3.60 4.05
N SER A 102 -24.45 -2.86 3.04
CA SER A 102 -25.27 -2.38 1.93
C SER A 102 -25.98 -3.53 1.20
N ARG A 103 -25.23 -4.58 0.83
CA ARG A 103 -25.78 -5.78 0.17
C ARG A 103 -26.80 -6.50 1.05
N THR A 104 -26.56 -6.58 2.36
CA THR A 104 -27.56 -7.17 3.27
C THR A 104 -28.83 -6.36 3.33
N MET A 105 -28.77 -5.02 3.38
CA MET A 105 -29.96 -4.16 3.35
C MET A 105 -30.74 -4.30 2.04
N ALA A 106 -30.06 -4.35 0.90
CA ALA A 106 -30.67 -4.64 -0.40
C ALA A 106 -31.42 -5.98 -0.39
N ARG A 107 -30.78 -7.06 0.08
CA ARG A 107 -31.42 -8.39 0.18
C ARG A 107 -32.65 -8.38 1.11
N MET A 108 -32.56 -7.64 2.23
CA MET A 108 -33.68 -7.51 3.16
C MET A 108 -34.90 -6.82 2.52
N LEU A 109 -34.66 -5.81 1.68
CA LEU A 109 -35.73 -5.17 0.90
C LEU A 109 -36.30 -6.10 -0.16
N LEU A 110 -35.46 -6.79 -0.94
CA LEU A 110 -35.90 -7.71 -1.99
C LEU A 110 -36.76 -8.86 -1.43
N GLN A 111 -36.41 -9.41 -0.26
CA GLN A 111 -37.20 -10.45 0.40
C GLN A 111 -38.63 -10.01 0.77
N ARG A 112 -38.84 -8.72 1.05
CA ARG A 112 -40.14 -8.18 1.46
C ARG A 112 -40.91 -7.55 0.29
N GLY A 113 -40.20 -7.06 -0.72
CA GLY A 113 -40.74 -6.60 -2.00
C GLY A 113 -41.22 -7.72 -2.93
N SER A 114 -41.04 -9.00 -2.55
CA SER A 114 -41.51 -10.20 -3.29
C SER A 114 -43.01 -10.21 -3.61
N GLU A 115 -43.81 -9.37 -2.97
CA GLU A 115 -45.25 -9.20 -3.27
C GLU A 115 -45.53 -8.06 -4.28
N ASN A 116 -44.54 -7.22 -4.60
CA ASN A 116 -44.60 -6.11 -5.55
C ASN A 116 -43.50 -6.24 -6.64
N ALA A 117 -43.85 -6.80 -7.79
CA ALA A 117 -42.94 -7.08 -8.89
C ALA A 117 -42.24 -5.83 -9.47
N GLU A 118 -42.94 -4.69 -9.54
CA GLU A 118 -42.37 -3.42 -10.03
C GLU A 118 -41.27 -2.89 -9.11
N LEU A 119 -41.50 -3.03 -7.80
CA LEU A 119 -40.61 -2.58 -6.73
C LEU A 119 -39.33 -3.42 -6.69
N THR A 120 -39.47 -4.72 -6.94
CA THR A 120 -38.35 -5.66 -7.06
C THR A 120 -37.53 -5.36 -8.31
N ALA A 121 -38.17 -5.18 -9.47
CA ALA A 121 -37.50 -4.88 -10.73
C ALA A 121 -36.78 -3.52 -10.73
N PHE A 122 -37.37 -2.50 -10.09
CA PHE A 122 -36.73 -1.20 -9.94
C PHE A 122 -35.52 -1.26 -9.01
N THR A 123 -35.64 -1.93 -7.87
CA THR A 123 -34.53 -2.09 -6.90
C THR A 123 -33.37 -2.89 -7.50
N GLU A 124 -33.68 -3.95 -8.25
CA GLU A 124 -32.68 -4.75 -8.96
C GLU A 124 -31.95 -3.95 -10.04
N LYS A 125 -32.68 -3.15 -10.84
CA LYS A 125 -32.08 -2.24 -11.83
C LYS A 125 -31.23 -1.14 -11.19
N LEU A 126 -31.67 -0.58 -10.07
CA LEU A 126 -30.95 0.49 -9.37
C LEU A 126 -29.66 -0.04 -8.74
N LEU A 127 -29.67 -1.27 -8.20
CA LEU A 127 -28.49 -1.96 -7.70
C LEU A 127 -27.54 -2.38 -8.82
N MET A 128 -28.06 -2.86 -9.95
CA MET A 128 -27.27 -3.24 -11.12
C MET A 128 -26.59 -2.01 -11.76
N LEU A 129 -27.32 -0.92 -11.98
CA LEU A 129 -26.77 0.35 -12.47
C LEU A 129 -25.74 0.93 -11.51
N ALA A 130 -25.98 0.82 -10.20
CA ALA A 130 -25.05 1.23 -9.16
C ALA A 130 -23.73 0.42 -9.18
N ASP A 131 -23.80 -0.90 -9.35
CA ASP A 131 -22.64 -1.79 -9.37
C ASP A 131 -21.84 -1.65 -10.68
N GLU A 132 -22.54 -1.61 -11.83
CA GLU A 132 -21.95 -1.42 -13.17
C GLU A 132 -21.21 -0.07 -13.28
N THR A 133 -21.78 0.99 -12.70
CA THR A 133 -21.16 2.33 -12.71
C THR A 133 -20.01 2.47 -11.72
N ALA A 134 -20.03 1.75 -10.59
CA ALA A 134 -18.92 1.69 -9.65
C ALA A 134 -17.71 0.92 -10.21
N ASN A 135 -17.96 -0.11 -11.02
CA ASN A 135 -16.91 -0.93 -11.65
C ASN A 135 -16.15 -0.15 -12.75
N ILE A 136 -16.86 0.65 -13.55
CA ILE A 136 -16.27 1.46 -14.64
C ILE A 136 -15.42 2.65 -14.09
N TYR A 137 -15.72 3.12 -12.88
CA TYR A 137 -14.97 4.21 -12.25
C TYR A 137 -13.56 3.80 -11.80
N TYR A 138 -13.29 2.49 -11.63
CA TYR A 138 -11.98 1.98 -11.24
C TYR A 138 -11.11 1.49 -12.42
N GLU A 139 -11.70 1.11 -13.56
CA GLU A 139 -10.93 0.57 -14.70
C GLU A 139 -10.45 1.59 -15.75
N SER A 140 -10.86 2.86 -15.71
CA SER A 140 -10.49 3.82 -16.76
C SER A 140 -9.52 4.91 -16.30
N ALA A 141 -8.24 4.56 -16.22
CA ALA A 141 -7.11 5.49 -16.08
C ALA A 141 -6.93 6.49 -17.26
N SER A 142 -7.94 6.65 -18.14
CA SER A 142 -7.79 7.35 -19.43
C SER A 142 -8.79 8.48 -19.71
N SER A 143 -9.96 8.60 -19.05
CA SER A 143 -10.84 9.79 -19.24
C SER A 143 -11.96 9.95 -18.19
N PRO A 144 -11.70 10.59 -17.04
CA PRO A 144 -12.64 10.65 -15.90
C PRO A 144 -13.83 11.61 -16.05
N VAL A 145 -13.67 12.72 -16.78
CA VAL A 145 -14.56 13.89 -16.63
C VAL A 145 -15.81 13.82 -17.53
N ASN A 146 -15.77 13.06 -18.63
CA ASN A 146 -16.86 13.03 -19.61
C ASN A 146 -17.86 11.87 -19.40
N MET A 147 -17.47 10.79 -18.71
CA MET A 147 -18.36 9.64 -18.45
C MET A 147 -19.18 9.79 -17.17
N SER A 148 -18.59 10.27 -16.07
CA SER A 148 -19.36 10.61 -14.86
C SER A 148 -20.44 11.66 -15.17
N ARG A 149 -20.13 12.69 -15.98
CA ARG A 149 -21.13 13.66 -16.47
C ARG A 149 -22.25 13.04 -17.31
N ARG A 150 -21.97 12.01 -18.12
CA ARG A 150 -22.99 11.30 -18.92
C ARG A 150 -23.83 10.36 -18.06
N ILE A 151 -23.24 9.70 -17.07
CA ILE A 151 -23.93 8.84 -16.11
C ILE A 151 -24.82 9.67 -15.20
N ILE A 152 -24.31 10.80 -14.67
CA ILE A 152 -25.09 11.80 -13.94
C ILE A 152 -26.15 12.42 -14.86
N ALA A 153 -25.89 12.63 -16.14
CA ALA A 153 -26.91 13.09 -17.07
C ALA A 153 -28.02 12.05 -17.25
N VAL A 154 -27.71 10.76 -17.42
CA VAL A 154 -28.73 9.69 -17.56
C VAL A 154 -29.49 9.47 -16.25
N LEU A 155 -28.80 9.44 -15.10
CA LEU A 155 -29.41 9.44 -13.77
C LEU A 155 -30.17 10.73 -13.47
N ARG A 156 -29.84 11.88 -14.06
CA ARG A 156 -30.69 13.08 -13.94
C ARG A 156 -31.82 13.06 -14.95
N THR A 157 -31.69 12.41 -16.11
CA THR A 157 -32.77 12.38 -17.11
C THR A 157 -33.88 11.39 -16.72
N GLU A 158 -33.52 10.26 -16.11
CA GLU A 158 -34.47 9.22 -15.65
C GLU A 158 -34.98 9.43 -14.21
N LEU A 159 -34.27 10.23 -13.42
CA LEU A 159 -34.43 10.32 -11.97
C LEU A 159 -34.61 11.79 -11.51
N ALA A 160 -34.36 12.83 -12.33
CA ALA A 160 -34.52 14.25 -11.92
C ALA A 160 -35.92 14.84 -12.15
N ASP A 161 -36.93 14.22 -11.57
CA ASP A 161 -37.93 15.06 -10.94
C ASP A 161 -37.63 15.16 -9.45
N ASN A 162 -37.90 16.32 -8.84
CA ASN A 162 -37.68 16.66 -7.43
C ASN A 162 -38.45 15.76 -6.42
N SER A 163 -38.81 14.54 -6.84
CA SER A 163 -39.58 13.52 -6.15
C SER A 163 -38.78 12.25 -5.83
N ILE A 164 -37.45 12.21 -6.07
CA ILE A 164 -36.60 11.02 -5.76
C ILE A 164 -36.72 10.60 -4.30
N LEU A 165 -36.51 11.54 -3.37
CA LEU A 165 -36.57 11.23 -1.94
C LEU A 165 -37.96 10.67 -1.54
N PRO A 166 -39.09 11.28 -1.94
CA PRO A 166 -40.42 10.67 -1.78
C PRO A 166 -40.56 9.27 -2.37
N GLN A 167 -40.05 9.01 -3.58
CA GLN A 167 -40.13 7.69 -4.22
C GLN A 167 -39.31 6.63 -3.46
N ILE A 168 -38.08 6.96 -3.06
CA ILE A 168 -37.21 6.08 -2.28
C ILE A 168 -37.77 5.87 -0.87
N ASN A 169 -38.33 6.91 -0.24
CA ASN A 169 -39.00 6.74 1.05
C ASN A 169 -40.23 5.86 0.92
N SER A 170 -41.03 6.01 -0.14
CA SER A 170 -42.20 5.16 -0.40
C SER A 170 -41.79 3.69 -0.58
N LEU A 171 -40.65 3.45 -1.24
CA LEU A 171 -40.03 2.14 -1.39
C LEU A 171 -39.65 1.52 -0.03
N ILE A 172 -39.00 2.30 0.83
CA ILE A 172 -38.63 1.86 2.18
C ILE A 172 -39.87 1.62 3.02
N GLU A 173 -40.86 2.51 2.98
CA GLU A 173 -42.12 2.44 3.74
C GLU A 173 -43.00 1.25 3.30
N ALA A 174 -43.01 0.91 2.01
CA ALA A 174 -43.69 -0.29 1.52
C ALA A 174 -43.10 -1.56 2.14
N SER A 175 -41.78 -1.58 2.36
CA SER A 175 -41.08 -2.70 2.99
C SER A 175 -41.04 -2.59 4.51
N TYR A 176 -41.07 -1.39 5.08
CA TYR A 176 -40.90 -1.12 6.51
C TYR A 176 -41.79 0.05 6.94
N PRO A 177 -43.08 -0.21 7.19
CA PRO A 177 -44.03 0.84 7.55
C PRO A 177 -43.63 1.58 8.83
N GLY A 178 -43.67 2.92 8.79
CA GLY A 178 -43.31 3.83 9.86
C GLY A 178 -41.81 3.95 10.12
N PHE A 179 -40.95 3.45 9.22
CA PHE A 179 -39.50 3.51 9.40
C PHE A 179 -38.96 4.92 9.17
N THR A 180 -39.24 5.51 8.02
CA THR A 180 -38.73 6.82 7.63
C THR A 180 -39.30 7.92 8.52
N GLU A 181 -40.59 7.83 8.86
CA GLU A 181 -41.23 8.77 9.80
C GLU A 181 -40.61 8.71 11.19
N SER A 182 -40.38 7.50 11.72
CA SER A 182 -39.69 7.31 13.01
C SER A 182 -38.25 7.82 12.98
N LEU A 183 -37.52 7.57 11.89
CA LEU A 183 -36.13 7.97 11.76
C LEU A 183 -35.99 9.50 11.67
N TYR A 184 -36.84 10.16 10.89
CA TYR A 184 -36.77 11.61 10.70
C TYR A 184 -37.38 12.41 11.85
N SER A 185 -38.31 11.82 12.61
CA SER A 185 -38.81 12.42 13.85
C SER A 185 -37.78 12.35 14.98
N GLU A 186 -36.97 11.30 15.04
CA GLU A 186 -35.88 11.17 16.02
C GLU A 186 -34.71 12.11 15.69
N PHE A 187 -34.45 12.37 14.41
CA PHE A 187 -33.38 13.27 13.94
C PHE A 187 -33.92 14.42 13.07
N PRO A 188 -34.69 15.36 13.66
CA PRO A 188 -35.38 16.40 12.90
C PRO A 188 -34.43 17.42 12.25
N TRP A 189 -33.20 17.52 12.76
CA TRP A 189 -32.15 18.39 12.23
C TRP A 189 -31.57 17.92 10.89
N MET A 190 -31.87 16.68 10.43
CA MET A 190 -31.35 16.17 9.16
C MET A 190 -31.86 16.98 7.98
N THR A 191 -30.93 17.46 7.16
CA THR A 191 -31.21 18.14 5.90
C THR A 191 -31.82 17.19 4.86
N GLN A 192 -32.41 17.74 3.78
CA GLN A 192 -32.95 16.95 2.67
C GLN A 192 -31.89 15.97 2.10
N ASP A 193 -30.65 16.45 1.99
CA ASP A 193 -29.53 15.69 1.46
C ASP A 193 -29.07 14.58 2.43
N ASP A 194 -29.05 14.87 3.74
CA ASP A 194 -28.77 13.85 4.76
C ASP A 194 -29.82 12.72 4.72
N ARG A 195 -31.10 13.07 4.53
CA ARG A 195 -32.20 12.11 4.41
C ARG A 195 -32.06 11.29 3.13
N LEU A 196 -31.72 11.91 2.00
CA LEU A 196 -31.49 11.21 0.74
C LEU A 196 -30.34 10.21 0.83
N LEU A 197 -29.22 10.61 1.44
CA LEU A 197 -28.10 9.71 1.73
C LEU A 197 -28.56 8.49 2.54
N VAL A 198 -29.27 8.72 3.64
CA VAL A 198 -29.77 7.66 4.52
C VAL A 198 -30.75 6.74 3.79
N SER A 199 -31.69 7.29 3.03
CA SER A 199 -32.64 6.50 2.23
C SER A 199 -31.95 5.63 1.19
N LEU A 200 -30.98 6.17 0.45
CA LEU A 200 -30.19 5.40 -0.51
C LEU A 200 -29.42 4.27 0.16
N MET A 201 -28.83 4.53 1.34
CA MET A 201 -28.14 3.50 2.12
C MET A 201 -29.11 2.42 2.62
N CYS A 202 -30.30 2.79 3.10
CA CYS A 202 -31.33 1.84 3.48
C CYS A 202 -31.80 0.98 2.30
N CYS A 203 -31.79 1.53 1.08
CA CYS A 203 -32.02 0.80 -0.17
C CYS A 203 -30.89 -0.18 -0.54
N GLY A 204 -29.81 -0.21 0.23
CA GLY A 204 -28.65 -1.06 -0.02
C GLY A 204 -27.81 -0.62 -1.21
N VAL A 205 -27.95 0.65 -1.64
CA VAL A 205 -27.10 1.24 -2.67
C VAL A 205 -25.68 1.39 -2.12
N SER A 206 -24.69 0.84 -2.86
CA SER A 206 -23.29 0.83 -2.42
C SER A 206 -22.76 2.26 -2.22
N PRO A 207 -21.80 2.48 -1.29
CA PRO A 207 -21.21 3.80 -1.07
C PRO A 207 -20.67 4.45 -2.36
N ASN A 208 -20.09 3.67 -3.27
CA ASN A 208 -19.58 4.16 -4.55
C ASN A 208 -20.72 4.65 -5.45
N ALA A 209 -21.83 3.93 -5.52
CA ALA A 209 -22.97 4.38 -6.31
C ALA A 209 -23.67 5.60 -5.69
N VAL A 210 -23.77 5.64 -4.36
CA VAL A 210 -24.25 6.83 -3.65
C VAL A 210 -23.38 8.05 -3.96
N SER A 211 -22.06 7.88 -4.04
CA SER A 211 -21.16 9.01 -4.37
C SER A 211 -21.42 9.54 -5.78
N VAL A 212 -21.70 8.67 -6.74
CA VAL A 212 -22.10 9.06 -8.11
C VAL A 212 -23.47 9.74 -8.13
N ILE A 213 -24.47 9.19 -7.44
CA ILE A 213 -25.84 9.72 -7.39
C ILE A 213 -25.87 11.11 -6.75
N LEU A 214 -25.12 11.29 -5.67
CA LEU A 214 -25.02 12.55 -4.93
C LEU A 214 -23.97 13.52 -5.49
N ASP A 215 -23.33 13.19 -6.62
CA ASP A 215 -22.32 14.03 -7.29
C ASP A 215 -21.19 14.45 -6.34
N THR A 216 -20.67 13.48 -5.57
CA THR A 216 -19.65 13.70 -4.55
C THR A 216 -18.54 12.65 -4.65
N ASP A 217 -17.33 12.97 -4.19
CA ASP A 217 -16.25 12.00 -4.11
C ASP A 217 -16.40 11.08 -2.89
N LEU A 218 -15.84 9.87 -2.99
CA LEU A 218 -15.97 8.83 -1.96
C LEU A 218 -15.41 9.28 -0.61
N ASN A 219 -14.34 10.08 -0.60
CA ASN A 219 -13.73 10.61 0.63
C ASN A 219 -14.65 11.60 1.32
N ARG A 220 -15.27 12.51 0.57
CA ARG A 220 -16.30 13.43 1.10
C ARG A 220 -17.51 12.65 1.60
N LEU A 221 -17.96 11.63 0.88
CA LEU A 221 -19.07 10.78 1.32
C LEU A 221 -18.76 10.07 2.64
N ASN A 222 -17.57 9.49 2.78
CA ASN A 222 -17.15 8.82 4.03
C ASN A 222 -17.06 9.79 5.21
N LYS A 223 -16.54 11.00 4.98
CA LYS A 223 -16.56 12.08 5.98
C LYS A 223 -17.99 12.50 6.35
N TRP A 224 -18.88 12.58 5.36
CA TRP A 224 -20.28 12.88 5.57
C TRP A 224 -20.98 11.80 6.41
N LYS A 225 -20.83 10.52 6.05
CA LYS A 225 -21.35 9.39 6.84
C LYS A 225 -20.84 9.42 8.29
N THR A 226 -19.54 9.68 8.47
CA THR A 226 -18.91 9.77 9.79
C THR A 226 -19.45 10.96 10.59
N ARG A 227 -19.60 12.12 9.95
CA ARG A 227 -20.22 13.31 10.55
C ARG A 227 -21.65 13.03 10.99
N LEU A 228 -22.44 12.41 10.12
CA LEU A 228 -23.84 12.08 10.39
C LEU A 228 -23.94 11.12 11.59
N GLY A 229 -23.14 10.05 11.60
CA GLY A 229 -23.09 9.10 12.71
C GLY A 229 -22.71 9.75 14.05
N ARG A 230 -21.76 10.70 14.03
CA ARG A 230 -21.40 11.48 15.23
C ARG A 230 -22.53 12.39 15.70
N GLN A 231 -23.20 13.10 14.79
CA GLN A 231 -24.34 13.96 15.12
C GLN A 231 -25.53 13.16 15.66
N MET A 232 -25.69 11.92 15.19
CA MET A 232 -26.67 10.95 15.70
C MET A 232 -26.23 10.27 17.01
N GLY A 233 -25.01 10.51 17.50
CA GLY A 233 -24.49 9.90 18.73
C GLY A 233 -24.26 8.39 18.63
N LEU A 234 -24.01 7.86 17.42
CA LEU A 234 -23.93 6.42 17.19
C LEU A 234 -22.60 5.84 17.71
N PRO A 235 -22.63 4.71 18.46
CA PRO A 235 -21.42 3.99 18.86
C PRO A 235 -20.84 3.12 17.74
N VAL A 236 -21.54 3.02 16.60
CA VAL A 236 -21.21 2.17 15.46
C VAL A 236 -21.26 2.96 14.16
N ARG A 237 -20.76 2.38 13.07
CA ARG A 237 -20.87 2.94 11.72
C ARG A 237 -22.35 3.12 11.33
N LEU A 238 -22.61 4.14 10.52
CA LEU A 238 -23.96 4.48 10.07
C LEU A 238 -24.64 3.31 9.34
N SER A 239 -23.93 2.62 8.45
CA SER A 239 -24.44 1.44 7.71
C SER A 239 -24.89 0.33 8.66
N LYS A 240 -24.08 0.02 9.68
CA LYS A 240 -24.40 -0.98 10.71
C LYS A 240 -25.64 -0.59 11.49
N TYR A 241 -25.70 0.66 11.95
CA TYR A 241 -26.86 1.18 12.66
C TYR A 241 -28.14 1.08 11.84
N LEU A 242 -28.12 1.50 10.57
CA LEU A 242 -29.28 1.44 9.69
C LEU A 242 -29.72 0.00 9.44
N LYS A 243 -28.77 -0.92 9.20
CA LYS A 243 -29.05 -2.36 9.06
C LYS A 243 -29.69 -2.94 10.31
N ASP A 244 -29.14 -2.65 11.49
CA ASP A 244 -29.64 -3.17 12.77
C ASP A 244 -31.04 -2.57 13.06
N ARG A 245 -31.25 -1.29 12.74
CA ARG A 245 -32.55 -0.62 12.87
C ARG A 245 -33.59 -1.21 11.92
N LEU A 246 -33.27 -1.43 10.64
CA LEU A 246 -34.15 -2.11 9.69
C LEU A 246 -34.49 -3.53 10.16
N SER A 247 -33.50 -4.24 10.71
CA SER A 247 -33.69 -5.58 11.28
C SER A 247 -34.66 -5.57 12.47
N SER A 248 -34.66 -4.53 13.30
CA SER A 248 -35.63 -4.41 14.40
C SER A 248 -37.08 -4.29 13.90
N TYR A 249 -37.31 -3.61 12.77
CA TYR A 249 -38.63 -3.51 12.13
C TYR A 249 -39.07 -4.82 11.46
N ARG A 250 -38.15 -5.75 11.19
CA ARG A 250 -38.47 -7.12 10.76
C ARG A 250 -39.17 -7.92 11.86
N THR A 251 -38.87 -7.62 13.13
CA THR A 251 -39.38 -8.37 14.29
C THR A 251 -40.70 -7.85 14.85
N ARG A 252 -41.18 -6.67 14.42
CA ARG A 252 -42.52 -6.19 14.77
C ARG A 252 -43.55 -6.96 13.94
N PRO A 253 -44.44 -7.77 14.56
CA PRO A 253 -45.53 -8.38 13.82
C PRO A 253 -46.40 -7.29 13.22
N SER A 254 -46.72 -7.44 11.95
CA SER A 254 -47.74 -6.66 11.25
C SER A 254 -49.08 -6.87 11.95
N SER A 255 -49.37 -6.09 13.00
CA SER A 255 -50.69 -6.08 13.59
C SER A 255 -51.00 -4.73 14.23
N ARG A 256 -52.00 -4.08 13.61
CA ARG A 256 -53.09 -3.26 14.17
C ARG A 256 -53.07 -1.80 13.74
N ILE A 257 -53.69 -1.57 12.59
CA ILE A 257 -54.60 -0.43 12.44
C ILE A 257 -55.75 -0.67 13.42
N PRO A 258 -55.99 0.18 14.43
CA PRO A 258 -57.20 0.10 15.22
C PRO A 258 -58.34 0.65 14.36
N VAL A 259 -59.22 -0.25 13.91
CA VAL A 259 -60.55 0.12 13.43
C VAL A 259 -61.33 0.65 14.63
N LEU A 260 -61.62 1.95 14.64
CA LEU A 260 -62.56 2.55 15.58
C LEU A 260 -63.95 1.94 15.33
N PRO A 261 -64.66 1.47 16.38
CA PRO A 261 -66.06 1.08 16.22
C PRO A 261 -66.92 2.34 16.04
N GLN A 262 -67.93 2.18 15.18
CA GLN A 262 -68.99 3.16 14.90
C GLN A 262 -69.79 3.54 16.15
#